data_AF-A0A426Z2M8-F1
#
_entry.id   AF-A0A426Z2M8-F1
#
_cell.length_a   1.000
_cell.length_b   1.000
_cell.length_c   1.000
_cell.angle_alpha   90.00
_cell.angle_beta   90.00
_cell.angle_gamma   90.00
#
_symmetry.space_group_name_H-M   'P 1'
#
loop_
_entity.id
_entity.type
_entity.pdbx_description
1 polymer ?
#
loop_
_entity_poly.entity_id
_entity_poly.type
_entity_poly.pdbx_seq_one_letter_code
_entity_poly.pdbx_strand_id
1 'polypeptide(L)'
;MKNPLAVANLVAQFEGKYVQLSTQKFSSNVVEKCLKTFGEDDQATIIVELLSVSHFEQLLQDPYANYVIQSALENSKGHLRAALEEAICPHAGALRTSPFCKRIFSRALLKKCCRIGS
;
A
#
# COMPACT_ATOMS: atom_id res chain seq x y z
N MET A 1 10.66 6.65 -22.48
CA MET A 1 12.04 6.53 -21.96
C MET A 1 11.98 6.39 -20.43
N LYS A 2 12.21 5.21 -19.87
CA LYS A 2 12.47 5.04 -18.43
C LYS A 2 14.00 5.10 -18.28
N ASN A 3 14.55 6.11 -17.63
CA ASN A 3 15.99 6.18 -17.34
C ASN A 3 16.25 5.35 -16.06
N PRO A 4 16.92 4.19 -16.14
CA PRO A 4 17.12 3.27 -15.00
C PRO A 4 17.92 3.92 -13.86
N LEU A 5 18.82 4.84 -14.17
CA LEU A 5 19.65 5.53 -13.17
C LEU A 5 18.84 6.54 -12.35
N ALA A 6 17.85 7.18 -12.98
CA ALA A 6 16.99 8.11 -12.29
C ALA A 6 16.05 7.40 -11.31
N VAL A 7 15.55 6.21 -11.66
CA VAL A 7 14.69 5.43 -10.75
C VAL A 7 15.47 4.84 -9.57
N ALA A 8 16.68 4.33 -9.79
CA ALA A 8 17.53 3.84 -8.69
C ALA A 8 17.88 4.95 -7.66
N ASN A 9 18.18 6.17 -8.15
CA ASN A 9 18.43 7.31 -7.26
C ASN A 9 17.19 7.78 -6.49
N LEU A 10 15.99 7.52 -6.99
CA LEU A 10 14.75 7.82 -6.29
C LEU A 10 14.43 6.77 -5.22
N VAL A 11 14.65 5.47 -5.52
CA VAL A 11 14.50 4.38 -4.54
C VAL A 11 15.36 4.67 -3.30
N ALA A 12 16.65 4.90 -3.49
CA ALA A 12 17.58 5.14 -2.39
C ALA A 12 17.26 6.41 -1.57
N GLN A 13 16.63 7.43 -2.17
CA GLN A 13 16.25 8.65 -1.44
C GLN A 13 14.94 8.52 -0.66
N PHE A 14 14.07 7.61 -1.09
CA PHE A 14 12.74 7.39 -0.52
C PHE A 14 12.70 6.24 0.48
N GLU A 15 13.71 5.36 0.46
CA GLU A 15 13.89 4.30 1.45
C GLU A 15 13.88 4.87 2.88
N GLY A 16 13.07 4.27 3.75
CA GLY A 16 12.81 4.72 5.12
C GLY A 16 11.84 5.90 5.23
N LYS A 17 11.25 6.36 4.11
CA LYS A 17 10.32 7.51 4.06
C LYS A 17 9.04 7.21 3.28
N TYR A 18 8.83 6.01 2.77
CA TYR A 18 7.64 5.65 2.01
C TYR A 18 6.36 5.87 2.79
N VAL A 19 6.36 5.63 4.10
CA VAL A 19 5.21 5.90 4.97
C VAL A 19 4.86 7.39 4.97
N GLN A 20 5.85 8.25 5.22
CA GLN A 20 5.67 9.71 5.23
C GLN A 20 5.28 10.26 3.85
N LEU A 21 5.87 9.73 2.78
CA LEU A 21 5.54 10.15 1.42
C LEU A 21 4.11 9.74 1.04
N SER A 22 3.64 8.59 1.54
CA SER A 22 2.30 8.07 1.24
C SER A 22 1.18 8.93 1.84
N THR A 23 1.42 9.59 2.98
CA THR A 23 0.44 10.47 3.64
C THR A 23 0.47 11.92 3.14
N GLN A 24 1.26 12.22 2.11
CA GLN A 24 1.36 13.56 1.53
C GLN A 24 0.65 13.64 0.18
N LYS A 25 -0.21 14.65 0.01
CA LYS A 25 -1.02 14.88 -1.20
C LYS A 25 -0.30 14.71 -2.54
N PHE A 26 0.93 15.20 -2.65
CA PHE A 26 1.68 15.19 -3.90
C PHE A 26 2.60 13.98 -4.00
N SER A 27 3.28 13.65 -2.90
CA SER A 27 4.25 12.56 -2.83
C SER A 27 3.60 11.19 -2.90
N SER A 28 2.35 11.03 -2.46
CA SER A 28 1.60 9.77 -2.54
C SER A 28 1.50 9.25 -3.97
N ASN A 29 1.24 10.15 -4.93
CA ASN A 29 1.17 9.82 -6.36
C ASN A 29 2.51 9.31 -6.90
N VAL A 30 3.63 9.78 -6.32
CA VAL A 30 4.97 9.32 -6.69
C VAL A 30 5.14 7.89 -6.20
N VAL A 31 4.78 7.59 -4.95
CA VAL A 31 4.85 6.23 -4.39
C VAL A 31 3.95 5.26 -5.16
N GLU A 32 2.73 5.66 -5.53
CA GLU A 32 1.87 4.85 -6.40
C GLU A 32 2.52 4.54 -7.75
N LYS A 33 3.20 5.54 -8.34
CA LYS A 33 3.89 5.36 -9.61
C LYS A 33 5.13 4.49 -9.48
N CYS A 34 5.84 4.56 -8.35
CA CYS A 34 6.92 3.66 -7.98
C CYS A 34 6.42 2.21 -7.94
N LEU A 35 5.32 1.94 -7.22
CA LEU A 35 4.71 0.61 -7.13
C LEU A 35 4.28 0.04 -8.50
N LYS A 36 3.95 0.89 -9.48
CA LYS A 36 3.59 0.48 -10.85
C LYS A 36 4.79 0.34 -11.79
N THR A 37 5.94 0.91 -11.44
CA THR A 37 7.07 1.10 -12.37
C THR A 37 8.31 0.31 -11.98
N PHE A 38 8.55 0.13 -10.68
CA PHE A 38 9.75 -0.49 -10.14
C PHE A 38 9.72 -2.01 -10.26
N GLY A 39 10.87 -2.65 -10.08
CA GLY A 39 10.99 -4.12 -10.05
C GLY A 39 10.36 -4.74 -8.80
N GLU A 40 10.23 -6.06 -8.78
CA GLU A 40 9.61 -6.77 -7.66
C GLU A 40 10.36 -6.53 -6.33
N ASP A 41 11.69 -6.47 -6.35
CA ASP A 41 12.51 -6.24 -5.15
C ASP A 41 12.26 -4.83 -4.56
N ASP A 42 12.28 -3.79 -5.39
CA ASP A 42 12.01 -2.42 -4.96
C ASP A 42 10.56 -2.25 -4.45
N GLN A 43 9.60 -2.89 -5.11
CA GLN A 43 8.21 -2.91 -4.65
C GLN A 43 8.09 -3.60 -3.30
N ALA A 44 8.83 -4.69 -3.08
CA ALA A 44 8.90 -5.39 -1.80
C ALA A 44 9.38 -4.45 -0.69
N THR A 45 10.44 -3.67 -0.94
CA THR A 45 10.95 -2.68 0.02
C THR A 45 9.88 -1.67 0.43
N ILE A 46 9.15 -1.11 -0.56
CA ILE A 46 8.05 -0.17 -0.29
C ILE A 46 6.96 -0.83 0.56
N ILE A 47 6.53 -2.04 0.20
CA ILE A 47 5.43 -2.75 0.85
C ILE A 47 5.82 -3.14 2.29
N VAL A 48 7.03 -3.66 2.49
CA VAL A 48 7.54 -4.04 3.81
C VAL A 48 7.61 -2.82 4.72
N GLU A 49 8.06 -1.67 4.21
CA GLU A 49 8.08 -0.45 5.01
C GLU A 49 6.67 0.00 5.41
N LEU A 50 5.71 -0.03 4.48
CA LEU A 50 4.31 0.29 4.78
C LEU A 50 3.70 -0.65 5.83
N LEU A 51 4.05 -1.95 5.78
CA LEU A 51 3.59 -2.96 6.74
C LEU A 51 4.29 -2.87 8.10
N SER A 52 5.46 -2.25 8.18
CA SER A 52 6.22 -2.10 9.43
C SER A 52 5.64 -1.06 10.40
N VAL A 53 4.63 -0.31 9.97
CA VAL A 53 4.01 0.76 10.75
C VAL A 53 3.12 0.19 11.84
N SER A 54 3.35 0.58 13.10
CA SER A 54 2.59 0.12 14.27
C SER A 54 1.09 0.41 14.19
N HIS A 55 0.70 1.45 13.46
CA HIS A 55 -0.68 1.90 13.27
C HIS A 55 -1.08 1.83 11.79
N PHE A 56 -1.00 0.64 11.19
CA PHE A 56 -1.33 0.43 9.79
C PHE A 56 -2.75 0.92 9.42
N GLU A 57 -3.69 0.84 10.35
CA GLU A 57 -5.06 1.35 10.21
C GLU A 57 -5.14 2.85 9.92
N GLN A 58 -4.14 3.63 10.32
CA GLN A 58 -4.07 5.05 10.02
C GLN A 58 -3.78 5.27 8.54
N LEU A 59 -2.91 4.45 7.92
CA LEU A 59 -2.64 4.54 6.48
C LEU A 59 -3.86 4.18 5.64
N LEU A 60 -4.67 3.24 6.12
CA LEU A 60 -5.91 2.85 5.46
C LEU A 60 -6.97 3.96 5.46
N GLN A 61 -6.98 4.80 6.50
CA GLN A 61 -7.95 5.89 6.69
C GLN A 61 -7.44 7.25 6.23
N ASP A 62 -6.13 7.40 6.05
CA ASP A 62 -5.49 8.62 5.56
C ASP A 62 -6.02 8.99 4.17
N PRO A 63 -6.32 10.27 3.87
CA PRO A 63 -6.89 10.69 2.60
C PRO A 63 -6.01 10.45 1.36
N TYR A 64 -4.72 10.15 1.52
CA TYR A 64 -3.77 9.93 0.44
C TYR A 64 -3.15 8.53 0.48
N ALA A 65 -2.74 8.05 1.64
CA ALA A 65 -2.04 6.76 1.76
C ALA A 65 -2.95 5.57 1.41
N ASN A 66 -4.27 5.72 1.55
CA ASN A 66 -5.25 4.71 1.14
C ASN A 66 -5.08 4.28 -0.34
N TYR A 67 -4.72 5.22 -1.22
CA TYR A 67 -4.48 4.96 -2.65
C TYR A 67 -3.16 4.24 -2.87
N VAL A 68 -2.16 4.53 -2.04
CA VAL A 68 -0.87 3.83 -2.06
C VAL A 68 -1.04 2.37 -1.64
N ILE A 69 -1.78 2.11 -0.55
CA ILE A 69 -2.09 0.74 -0.12
C ILE A 69 -2.87 -0.02 -1.20
N GLN A 70 -3.80 0.66 -1.87
CA GLN A 70 -4.52 0.07 -3.00
C GLN A 70 -3.56 -0.30 -4.15
N SER A 71 -2.72 0.65 -4.57
CA SER A 71 -1.73 0.40 -5.62
C SER A 71 -0.76 -0.72 -5.22
N ALA A 72 -0.35 -0.80 -3.96
CA ALA A 72 0.48 -1.88 -3.46
C ALA A 72 -0.23 -3.24 -3.59
N LEU A 73 -1.51 -3.32 -3.23
CA LEU A 73 -2.30 -4.54 -3.37
C LEU A 73 -2.52 -4.95 -4.84
N GLU A 74 -2.69 -3.98 -5.74
CA GLU A 74 -2.91 -4.21 -7.18
C GLU A 74 -1.65 -4.66 -7.92
N ASN A 75 -0.47 -4.19 -7.48
CA ASN A 75 0.81 -4.47 -8.15
C ASN A 75 1.61 -5.60 -7.47
N SER A 76 1.28 -5.98 -6.23
CA SER A 76 1.93 -7.09 -5.53
C SER A 76 1.33 -8.46 -5.86
N LYS A 77 2.16 -9.50 -5.74
CA LYS A 77 1.79 -10.91 -5.94
C LYS A 77 2.41 -11.79 -4.86
N GLY A 78 1.97 -13.04 -4.78
CA GLY A 78 2.54 -14.04 -3.89
C GLY A 78 2.48 -13.63 -2.41
N HIS A 79 3.63 -13.74 -1.73
CA HIS A 79 3.75 -13.50 -0.30
C HIS A 79 3.50 -12.05 0.10
N LEU A 80 3.96 -11.06 -0.69
CA LEU A 80 3.74 -9.64 -0.39
C LEU A 80 2.26 -9.27 -0.42
N ARG A 81 1.54 -9.80 -1.41
CA ARG A 81 0.10 -9.62 -1.48
C ARG A 81 -0.57 -10.26 -0.28
N ALA A 82 -0.21 -11.49 0.08
CA ALA A 82 -0.78 -12.16 1.24
C ALA A 82 -0.55 -11.37 2.54
N ALA A 83 0.65 -10.84 2.75
CA ALA A 83 0.97 -10.00 3.91
C ALA A 83 0.14 -8.72 3.97
N LEU A 84 -0.09 -8.05 2.83
CA LEU A 84 -1.01 -6.91 2.75
C LEU A 84 -2.44 -7.33 3.11
N GLU A 85 -2.92 -8.44 2.58
CA GLU A 85 -4.26 -8.94 2.90
C GLU A 85 -4.40 -9.26 4.40
N GLU A 86 -3.40 -9.90 5.02
CA GLU A 86 -3.37 -10.20 6.45
C GLU A 86 -3.36 -8.95 7.32
N ALA A 87 -2.61 -7.91 6.93
CA ALA A 87 -2.59 -6.63 7.64
C ALA A 87 -3.91 -5.85 7.48
N ILE A 88 -4.58 -5.95 6.33
CA ILE A 88 -5.83 -5.23 6.06
C ILE A 88 -7.03 -5.90 6.75
N CYS A 89 -7.06 -7.23 6.82
CA CYS A 89 -8.26 -7.97 7.22
C CYS A 89 -8.80 -7.65 8.63
N PRO A 90 -7.98 -7.49 9.68
CA PRO A 90 -8.44 -7.08 11.01
C PRO A 90 -9.20 -5.75 11.00
N HIS A 91 -8.88 -4.87 10.06
CA HIS A 91 -9.47 -3.53 9.97
C HIS A 91 -10.68 -3.46 9.02
N ALA A 92 -11.03 -4.55 8.32
CA ALA A 92 -12.11 -4.56 7.32
C ALA A 92 -13.46 -4.04 7.85
N GLY A 93 -13.75 -4.21 9.15
CA GLY A 93 -14.93 -3.65 9.80
C GLY A 93 -14.95 -2.11 9.81
N ALA A 94 -13.84 -1.47 10.18
CA ALA A 94 -13.68 -0.01 10.17
C ALA A 94 -13.64 0.55 8.74
N LEU A 95 -13.10 -0.21 7.80
CA LEU A 95 -13.04 0.18 6.38
C LEU A 95 -14.44 0.22 5.72
N ARG A 96 -15.38 -0.61 6.18
CA ARG A 96 -16.77 -0.59 5.68
C ARG A 96 -17.53 0.66 6.11
N THR A 97 -17.19 1.23 7.26
CA THR A 97 -17.87 2.40 7.84
C THR A 97 -17.24 3.70 7.39
N SER A 98 -15.92 3.73 7.17
CA SER A 98 -15.18 4.93 6.74
C SER A 98 -15.51 5.35 5.29
N PRO A 99 -15.93 6.61 5.05
CA PRO A 99 -16.23 7.11 3.71
C PRO A 99 -15.02 7.13 2.76
N PHE A 100 -13.80 7.19 3.30
CA PHE A 100 -12.55 7.18 2.52
C PHE A 100 -12.20 5.78 2.02
N CYS A 101 -12.47 4.75 2.82
CA CYS A 101 -12.12 3.36 2.51
C CYS A 101 -13.17 2.64 1.65
N LYS A 102 -14.38 3.22 1.51
CA LYS A 102 -15.51 2.62 0.77
C LYS A 102 -15.23 2.33 -0.71
N ARG A 103 -14.28 3.03 -1.34
CA ARG A 103 -13.97 2.88 -2.78
C ARG A 103 -12.84 1.90 -3.08
N ILE A 104 -12.11 1.44 -2.07
CA ILE A 104 -10.74 0.91 -2.27
C ILE A 104 -10.69 -0.60 -2.24
N PHE A 105 -11.47 -1.23 -1.37
CA PHE A 105 -11.40 -2.67 -1.25
C PHE A 105 -12.41 -3.34 -2.16
N SER A 106 -11.88 -4.04 -3.17
CA SER A 106 -12.68 -4.92 -4.01
C SER A 106 -13.56 -5.80 -3.10
N ARG A 107 -14.83 -5.99 -3.47
CA ARG A 107 -15.74 -6.86 -2.73
C ARG A 107 -15.15 -8.26 -2.47
N ALA A 108 -14.23 -8.71 -3.33
CA ALA A 108 -13.50 -9.96 -3.18
C ALA A 108 -12.58 -9.97 -1.94
N LEU A 109 -11.82 -8.90 -1.70
CA LEU A 109 -10.95 -8.81 -0.53
C LEU A 109 -11.77 -8.76 0.76
N LEU A 110 -12.82 -7.93 0.81
CA LEU A 110 -13.70 -7.84 1.97
C LEU A 110 -14.40 -9.17 2.27
N LYS A 111 -14.78 -9.93 1.24
CA LYS A 111 -15.31 -11.31 1.38
C LYS A 111 -14.27 -12.28 1.93
N LYS A 112 -13.00 -12.13 1.53
CA LYS A 112 -11.90 -12.99 2.00
C LYS A 112 -11.61 -12.73 3.48
N CYS A 113 -11.53 -11.46 3.89
CA CYS A 113 -11.33 -11.08 5.29
C CYS A 113 -12.46 -11.58 6.22
N CYS A 114 -13.69 -11.68 5.71
CA CYS A 114 -14.82 -12.25 6.43
C CYS A 114 -14.67 -13.77 6.71
N ARG A 115 -13.82 -14.50 5.98
CA ARG A 115 -13.58 -15.94 6.20
C ARG A 115 -12.41 -16.26 7.14
N ILE A 116 -11.49 -15.32 7.34
CA ILE A 116 -10.30 -15.54 8.19
C ILE A 116 -10.65 -15.43 9.69
N GLY A 117 -11.80 -14.85 10.02
CA GLY A 117 -12.31 -14.74 11.39
C GLY A 117 -13.32 -15.82 11.81
N SER A 118 -13.28 -17.03 11.23
CA SER A 118 -14.08 -18.19 11.66
C SER A 118 -13.20 -19.35 12.09
#